data_AF-A0A3A9GC18-F1
#
_entry.id   AF-A0A3A9GC18-F1
#
_cell.length_a   1.000
_cell.length_b   1.000
_cell.length_c   1.000
_cell.angle_alpha   90.00
_cell.angle_beta   90.00
_cell.angle_gamma   90.00
#
_symmetry.space_group_name_H-M   'P 1'
#
loop_
_entity.id
_entity.type
_entity.pdbx_description
1 polymer ?
#
loop_
_entity_poly.entity_id
_entity_poly.type
_entity_poly.pdbx_seq_one_letter_code
_entity_poly.pdbx_strand_id
1 'polypeptide(L)'
;MCRAKIIKKVIGSIAEKYEFYYTGASRDGNGTDYVFEKKKESEYEMEQSIWISIFNNYNGSWDIRLTFIGRDYIEGGSLIESKFQKGMLHGSLHFQSEEELEQILHLFKKIIEEKGEKIFSACKRSPEEIMEIQRKQNMHQRLYQERHTLNTTYRKMYGLENTQFTAKLIRTMCGLIFEKKDEKFEDVEEFLLGMAAIYGDQLIRRRGGEWVWDDKNKTCEVRGESGSLYKIPLMVVCWYWERKIDDYLSILGDFSIYPGETVI
;
A
#
# COMPACT_ATOMS: atom_id res chain seq x y z
N MET A 1 17.37 -10.65 34.70
CA MET A 1 16.11 -9.87 34.70
C MET A 1 15.32 -10.16 33.40
N CYS A 2 14.00 -9.97 33.33
CA CYS A 2 13.25 -10.20 32.07
C CYS A 2 13.42 -8.98 31.14
N ARG A 3 14.11 -9.11 30.00
CA ARG A 3 14.40 -8.02 29.04
C ARG A 3 13.15 -7.25 28.61
N ALA A 4 12.01 -7.93 28.45
CA ALA A 4 10.73 -7.28 28.16
C ALA A 4 10.33 -6.26 29.23
N LYS A 5 10.57 -6.56 30.52
CA LYS A 5 10.20 -5.67 31.64
C LYS A 5 11.01 -4.38 31.61
N ILE A 6 12.32 -4.46 31.38
CA ILE A 6 13.17 -3.26 31.35
C ILE A 6 12.90 -2.41 30.10
N ILE A 7 12.70 -3.03 28.94
CA ILE A 7 12.34 -2.33 27.69
C ILE A 7 11.00 -1.61 27.87
N LYS A 8 9.98 -2.30 28.38
CA LYS A 8 8.68 -1.68 28.65
C LYS A 8 8.79 -0.53 29.66
N LYS A 9 9.59 -0.67 30.71
CA LYS A 9 9.81 0.38 31.71
C LYS A 9 10.49 1.61 31.10
N VAL A 10 11.60 1.43 30.38
CA VAL A 10 12.43 2.53 29.89
C VAL A 10 11.81 3.16 28.63
N ILE A 11 11.54 2.36 27.61
CA ILE A 11 11.03 2.82 26.31
C ILE A 11 9.52 3.09 26.38
N GLY A 12 8.75 2.24 27.07
CA GLY A 12 7.30 2.45 27.18
C GLY A 12 6.94 3.81 27.78
N SER A 13 7.68 4.27 28.80
CA SER A 13 7.43 5.57 29.44
C SER A 13 7.54 6.78 28.49
N ILE A 14 8.36 6.69 27.44
CA ILE A 14 8.46 7.73 26.41
C ILE A 14 7.53 7.45 25.24
N ALA A 15 7.39 6.19 24.84
CA ALA A 15 6.51 5.77 23.75
C ALA A 15 5.05 6.17 24.01
N GLU A 16 4.59 6.02 25.25
CA GLU A 16 3.23 6.40 25.68
C GLU A 16 2.95 7.91 25.50
N LYS A 17 3.96 8.79 25.64
CA LYS A 17 3.79 10.24 25.38
C LYS A 17 3.45 10.55 23.92
N TYR A 18 3.83 9.66 23.01
CA TYR A 18 3.53 9.73 21.58
C TYR A 18 2.37 8.80 21.18
N GLU A 19 1.66 8.23 22.15
CA GLU A 19 0.52 7.32 21.98
C GLU A 19 0.89 5.95 21.39
N PHE A 20 2.15 5.54 21.56
CA PHE A 20 2.59 4.19 21.25
C PHE A 20 2.45 3.30 22.49
N TYR A 21 1.91 2.10 22.30
CA TYR A 21 1.72 1.11 23.35
C TYR A 21 2.42 -0.19 23.00
N TYR A 22 2.93 -0.87 24.03
CA TYR A 22 3.63 -2.14 23.86
C TYR A 22 2.65 -3.24 23.43
N THR A 23 2.87 -3.84 22.25
CA THR A 23 2.00 -4.87 21.67
C THR A 23 2.49 -6.28 21.92
N GLY A 24 3.79 -6.45 22.18
CA GLY A 24 4.34 -7.76 22.54
C GLY A 24 5.81 -7.90 22.20
N ALA A 25 6.27 -9.14 22.37
CA ALA A 25 7.57 -9.58 21.89
C ALA A 25 7.40 -10.79 20.97
N SER A 26 8.03 -10.76 19.81
CA SER A 26 8.08 -11.87 18.85
C SER A 26 9.51 -12.33 18.67
N ARG A 27 9.70 -13.65 18.65
CA ARG A 27 11.00 -14.24 18.34
C ARG A 27 11.03 -14.61 16.86
N ASP A 28 12.03 -14.11 16.14
CA ASP A 28 12.30 -14.49 14.76
C ASP A 28 13.77 -14.91 14.62
N GLY A 29 14.00 -16.17 14.26
CA GLY A 29 15.33 -16.77 14.21
C GLY A 29 16.15 -16.57 15.49
N ASN A 30 17.29 -15.89 15.35
CA ASN A 30 18.20 -15.55 16.44
C ASN A 30 17.88 -14.22 17.14
N GLY A 31 16.83 -13.51 16.72
CA GLY A 31 16.39 -12.23 17.24
C GLY A 31 15.13 -12.29 18.09
N THR A 32 14.90 -11.24 18.87
CA THR A 32 13.63 -10.96 19.54
C THR A 32 13.29 -9.49 19.35
N ASP A 33 12.13 -9.23 18.77
CA ASP A 33 11.59 -7.89 18.55
C ASP A 33 10.61 -7.55 19.66
N TYR A 34 10.79 -6.37 20.26
CA TYR A 34 9.89 -5.78 21.23
C TYR A 34 9.22 -4.59 20.57
N VAL A 35 7.91 -4.67 20.37
CA VAL A 35 7.19 -3.75 19.48
C VAL A 35 6.27 -2.84 20.30
N PHE A 36 6.31 -1.56 19.96
CA PHE A 36 5.33 -0.57 20.38
C PHE A 36 4.62 -0.03 19.15
N GLU A 37 3.31 -0.08 19.12
CA GLU A 37 2.51 0.37 17.98
C GLU A 37 1.68 1.59 18.36
N LYS A 38 1.49 2.48 17.40
CA LYS A 38 0.51 3.56 17.52
C LYS A 38 -0.82 3.10 16.93
N LYS A 39 -1.91 3.36 17.66
CA LYS A 39 -3.26 3.06 17.17
C LYS A 39 -3.55 3.96 15.98
N LYS A 40 -4.00 3.37 14.87
CA LYS A 40 -4.55 4.15 13.75
C LYS A 40 -5.86 4.84 14.18
N GLU A 41 -5.99 6.11 13.85
CA GLU A 41 -7.24 6.86 13.98
C GLU A 41 -8.13 6.69 12.74
N SER A 42 -7.55 6.35 11.59
CA SER A 42 -8.28 6.02 10.38
C SER A 42 -7.60 4.91 9.57
N GLU A 43 -8.35 4.25 8.69
CA GLU A 43 -7.81 3.23 7.77
C GLU A 43 -6.79 3.80 6.76
N TYR A 44 -6.78 5.12 6.57
CA TYR A 44 -5.88 5.85 5.69
C TYR A 44 -4.54 6.19 6.33
N GLU A 45 -4.39 5.99 7.63
CA GLU A 45 -3.11 6.22 8.31
C GLU A 45 -2.13 5.07 8.07
N MET A 46 -0.85 5.40 8.03
CA MET A 46 0.22 4.39 8.01
C MET A 46 0.34 3.75 9.38
N GLU A 47 0.65 2.45 9.41
CA GLU A 47 1.09 1.81 10.65
C GLU A 47 2.38 2.46 11.09
N GLN A 48 2.39 2.91 12.34
CA GLN A 48 3.61 3.40 12.95
C GLN A 48 3.98 2.50 14.11
N SER A 49 5.25 2.15 14.19
CA SER A 49 5.77 1.37 15.30
C SER A 49 7.21 1.71 15.67
N ILE A 50 7.55 1.47 16.93
CA ILE A 50 8.91 1.54 17.46
C ILE A 50 9.32 0.11 17.79
N TRP A 51 10.41 -0.34 17.17
CA TRP A 51 10.93 -1.69 17.38
C TRP A 51 12.25 -1.61 18.13
N ILE A 52 12.34 -2.40 19.19
CA ILE A 52 13.60 -2.69 19.85
C ILE A 52 13.93 -4.14 19.52
N SER A 53 14.90 -4.36 18.65
CA SER A 53 15.32 -5.70 18.21
C SER A 53 16.58 -6.10 18.96
N ILE A 54 16.59 -7.28 19.61
CA ILE A 54 17.78 -7.86 20.24
C ILE A 54 18.18 -9.14 19.51
N PHE A 55 19.42 -9.22 19.05
CA PHE A 55 19.97 -10.36 18.31
C PHE A 55 20.98 -11.10 19.19
N ASN A 56 20.90 -12.43 19.19
CA ASN A 56 21.86 -13.28 19.89
C ASN A 56 23.06 -13.58 18.99
N ASN A 57 24.27 -13.35 19.51
CA ASN A 57 25.52 -13.66 18.82
C ASN A 57 26.08 -14.99 19.32
N TYR A 58 26.86 -15.68 18.48
CA TYR A 58 27.41 -17.01 18.79
C TYR A 58 28.41 -17.04 19.96
N ASN A 59 29.03 -15.91 20.27
CA ASN A 59 29.98 -15.75 21.37
C ASN A 59 29.31 -15.44 22.73
N GLY A 60 27.97 -15.53 22.82
CA GLY A 60 27.23 -15.24 24.05
C GLY A 60 27.01 -13.74 24.31
N SER A 61 27.32 -12.87 23.35
CA SER A 61 26.96 -11.46 23.40
C SER A 61 25.64 -11.18 22.67
N TRP A 62 25.22 -9.91 22.68
CA TRP A 62 24.03 -9.47 21.98
C TRP A 62 24.25 -8.17 21.22
N ASP A 63 23.47 -7.98 20.18
CA ASP A 63 23.32 -6.69 19.51
C ASP A 63 21.90 -6.19 19.70
N ILE A 64 21.71 -4.88 19.84
CA ILE A 64 20.42 -4.23 19.97
C ILE A 64 20.25 -3.13 18.93
N ARG A 65 19.05 -3.00 18.37
CA ARG A 65 18.70 -1.97 17.39
C ARG A 65 17.38 -1.29 17.75
N LEU A 66 17.36 0.04 17.65
CA LEU A 66 16.15 0.86 17.66
C LEU A 66 15.74 1.14 16.22
N THR A 67 14.47 0.94 15.92
CA THR A 67 13.90 1.21 14.60
C THR A 67 12.57 1.94 14.74
N PHE A 68 12.35 2.94 13.90
CA PHE A 68 11.05 3.56 13.68
C PHE A 68 10.50 3.11 12.33
N ILE A 69 9.28 2.60 12.34
CA ILE A 69 8.57 2.13 11.15
C ILE A 69 7.39 3.07 10.89
N GLY A 70 7.25 3.50 9.63
CA GLY A 70 6.08 4.22 9.12
C GLY A 70 6.16 4.32 7.60
N ARG A 71 6.00 5.51 7.04
CA ARG A 71 6.31 5.79 5.63
C ARG A 71 7.73 5.34 5.26
N ASP A 72 8.68 5.72 6.12
CA ASP A 72 10.08 5.35 5.99
C ASP A 72 10.49 4.41 7.12
N TYR A 73 11.62 3.73 6.90
CA TYR A 73 12.31 2.93 7.89
C TYR A 73 13.51 3.71 8.41
N ILE A 74 13.50 4.08 9.69
CA ILE A 74 14.56 4.91 10.29
C ILE A 74 15.26 4.13 11.40
N GLU A 75 16.55 3.86 11.23
CA GLU A 75 17.38 3.21 12.25
C GLU A 75 17.89 4.22 13.28
N GLY A 76 17.44 4.08 14.52
CA GLY A 76 17.78 4.99 15.61
C GLY A 76 19.27 5.02 15.97
N GLY A 77 19.98 3.91 15.79
CA GLY A 77 21.43 3.86 16.05
C GLY A 77 22.28 4.75 15.13
N SER A 78 21.76 5.14 13.97
CA SER A 78 22.39 6.13 13.09
C SER A 78 22.23 7.58 13.58
N LEU A 79 21.33 7.80 14.54
CA LEU A 79 20.94 9.14 15.01
C LEU A 79 21.70 9.59 16.26
N ILE A 80 22.64 8.79 16.77
CA ILE A 80 23.37 9.09 18.00
C ILE A 80 24.85 8.69 17.89
N GLU A 81 25.72 9.52 18.46
CA GLU A 81 27.09 9.11 18.78
C GLU A 81 27.07 8.31 20.08
N SER A 82 27.53 7.07 19.98
CA SER A 82 27.51 6.12 21.09
C SER A 82 28.94 5.69 21.44
N LYS A 83 29.21 5.55 22.74
CA LYS A 83 30.44 4.92 23.24
C LYS A 83 30.46 3.40 23.07
N PHE A 84 29.30 2.80 22.79
CA PHE A 84 29.16 1.36 22.65
C PHE A 84 29.72 0.90 21.30
N GLN A 85 30.29 -0.30 21.28
CA GLN A 85 30.75 -0.92 20.05
C GLN A 85 29.58 -1.11 19.08
N LYS A 86 29.83 -0.88 17.78
CA LYS A 86 28.84 -1.17 16.73
C LYS A 86 28.62 -2.68 16.65
N GLY A 87 27.37 -3.09 16.55
CA GLY A 87 27.01 -4.49 16.31
C GLY A 87 27.25 -4.90 14.85
N MET A 88 26.89 -6.13 14.52
CA MET A 88 27.06 -6.72 13.19
C MET A 88 26.07 -6.15 12.16
N LEU A 89 24.88 -5.73 12.61
CA LEU A 89 23.86 -5.14 11.75
C LEU A 89 24.02 -3.62 11.70
N HIS A 90 23.60 -3.03 10.58
CA HIS A 90 23.56 -1.58 10.46
C HIS A 90 22.69 -0.98 11.58
N GLY A 91 23.14 0.14 12.14
CA GLY A 91 22.44 0.83 13.23
C GLY A 91 22.34 0.05 14.55
N SER A 92 22.97 -1.12 14.70
CA SER A 92 22.94 -1.87 15.97
C SER A 92 24.13 -1.54 16.88
N LEU A 93 23.90 -1.67 18.18
CA LEU A 93 24.90 -1.51 19.23
C LEU A 93 25.12 -2.85 19.94
N HIS A 94 26.37 -3.15 20.24
CA HIS A 94 26.78 -4.36 20.94
C HIS A 94 26.67 -4.18 22.45
N PHE A 95 26.27 -5.24 23.16
CA PHE A 95 26.29 -5.31 24.62
C PHE A 95 26.50 -6.74 25.14
N GLN A 96 27.04 -6.84 26.35
CA GLN A 96 27.37 -8.09 27.02
C GLN A 96 26.75 -8.22 28.43
N SER A 97 26.21 -7.14 28.99
CA SER A 97 25.61 -7.14 30.34
C SER A 97 24.22 -6.49 30.39
N GLU A 98 23.47 -6.75 31.45
CA GLU A 98 22.15 -6.12 31.66
C GLU A 98 22.29 -4.61 31.94
N GLU A 99 23.39 -4.18 32.56
CA GLU A 99 23.70 -2.78 32.82
C GLU A 99 24.00 -2.01 31.53
N GLU A 100 24.72 -2.63 30.58
CA GLU A 100 24.95 -2.06 29.26
C GLU A 100 23.65 -1.94 28.47
N LEU A 101 22.79 -2.96 28.53
CA LEU A 101 21.45 -2.92 27.94
C LEU A 101 20.65 -1.73 28.48
N GLU A 102 20.60 -1.54 29.81
CA GLU A 102 19.87 -0.42 30.41
C GLU A 102 20.42 0.94 29.96
N GLN A 103 21.75 1.09 29.89
CA GLN A 103 22.39 2.30 29.36
C GLN A 103 22.00 2.57 27.89
N ILE A 104 22.01 1.55 27.03
CA ILE A 104 21.61 1.69 25.63
C ILE A 104 20.13 2.04 25.50
N LEU A 105 19.26 1.43 26.31
CA LEU A 105 17.84 1.78 26.32
C LEU A 105 17.60 3.24 26.76
N HIS A 106 18.41 3.77 27.67
CA HIS A 106 18.36 5.19 28.03
C HIS A 106 18.86 6.11 26.91
N LEU A 107 19.86 5.68 26.12
CA LEU A 107 20.25 6.40 24.90
C LEU A 107 19.11 6.41 23.88
N PHE A 108 18.45 5.27 23.66
CA PHE A 108 17.29 5.18 22.77
C PHE A 108 16.13 6.04 23.25
N LYS A 109 15.84 6.02 24.56
CA LYS A 109 14.85 6.91 25.17
C LYS A 109 15.12 8.37 24.83
N LYS A 110 16.38 8.81 24.97
CA LYS A 110 16.80 10.18 24.65
C LYS A 110 16.57 10.53 23.17
N ILE A 111 16.84 9.60 22.25
CA ILE A 111 16.56 9.80 20.81
C ILE A 111 15.05 10.04 20.59
N ILE A 112 14.20 9.23 21.23
CA ILE A 112 12.75 9.38 21.12
C ILE A 112 12.28 10.70 21.76
N GLU A 113 12.88 11.11 22.88
CA GLU A 113 12.60 12.39 23.53
C GLU A 113 12.98 13.59 22.65
N GLU A 114 14.16 13.58 22.04
CA GLU A 114 14.69 14.74 21.30
C GLU A 114 14.23 14.80 19.84
N LYS A 115 14.01 13.64 19.21
CA LYS A 115 13.75 13.54 17.77
C LYS A 115 12.42 12.88 17.42
N GLY A 116 11.71 12.32 18.40
CA GLY A 116 10.48 11.53 18.19
C GLY A 116 9.43 12.28 17.38
N GLU A 117 9.08 13.51 17.77
CA GLU A 117 8.07 14.32 17.06
C GLU A 117 8.37 14.46 15.57
N LYS A 118 9.60 14.85 15.23
CA LYS A 118 10.04 15.00 13.84
C LYS A 118 10.00 13.67 13.08
N ILE A 119 10.47 12.59 13.70
CA ILE A 119 10.50 11.25 13.10
C ILE A 119 9.07 10.76 12.84
N PHE A 120 8.19 10.78 13.84
CA PHE A 120 6.82 10.29 13.71
C PHE A 120 5.99 11.13 12.74
N SER A 121 6.22 12.45 12.68
CA SER A 121 5.60 13.33 11.69
C SER A 121 6.04 12.99 10.27
N ALA A 122 7.35 12.79 10.03
CA ALA A 122 7.87 12.39 8.72
C ALA A 122 7.38 10.99 8.29
N CYS A 123 7.16 10.10 9.26
CA CYS A 123 6.62 8.77 9.04
C CYS A 123 5.11 8.72 8.74
N LYS A 124 4.39 9.85 8.71
CA LYS A 124 2.98 9.91 8.31
C LYS A 124 2.83 10.06 6.79
N ARG A 125 1.67 9.66 6.26
CA ARG A 125 1.24 10.13 4.93
C ARG A 125 0.94 11.61 4.99
N SER A 126 1.23 12.32 3.91
CA SER A 126 0.79 13.71 3.79
C SER A 126 -0.74 13.77 3.61
N PRO A 127 -1.38 14.90 3.96
CA PRO A 127 -2.80 15.10 3.69
C PRO A 127 -3.17 14.87 2.21
N GLU A 128 -2.30 15.28 1.29
CA GLU A 128 -2.48 15.12 -0.16
C GLU A 128 -2.50 13.64 -0.55
N GLU A 129 -1.59 12.81 0.00
CA GLU A 129 -1.59 11.36 -0.24
C GLU A 129 -2.87 10.69 0.26
N ILE A 130 -3.38 11.12 1.43
CA ILE A 130 -4.64 10.61 1.98
C ILE A 130 -5.81 10.98 1.07
N MET A 131 -5.88 12.23 0.63
CA MET A 131 -6.93 12.70 -0.29
C MET A 131 -6.91 11.93 -1.61
N GLU A 132 -5.73 11.64 -2.16
CA GLU A 132 -5.60 10.86 -3.39
C GLU A 132 -6.09 9.42 -3.23
N ILE A 133 -5.74 8.76 -2.12
CA ILE A 133 -6.25 7.41 -1.79
C ILE A 133 -7.77 7.43 -1.68
N GLN A 134 -8.33 8.40 -0.95
CA GLN A 134 -9.77 8.56 -0.79
C GLN A 134 -10.49 8.80 -2.11
N ARG A 135 -9.93 9.65 -2.98
CA ARG A 135 -10.46 9.90 -4.32
C ARG A 135 -10.50 8.62 -5.16
N LYS A 136 -9.40 7.86 -5.20
CA LYS A 136 -9.33 6.57 -5.91
C LYS A 136 -10.34 5.55 -5.38
N GLN A 137 -10.48 5.44 -4.06
CA GLN A 137 -11.48 4.55 -3.45
C GLN A 137 -12.91 4.98 -3.78
N ASN A 138 -13.20 6.30 -3.77
CA ASN A 138 -14.50 6.83 -4.15
C ASN A 138 -14.84 6.48 -5.61
N MET A 139 -13.89 6.65 -6.54
CA MET A 139 -14.08 6.23 -7.92
C MET A 139 -14.38 4.74 -8.05
N HIS A 140 -13.66 3.87 -7.32
CA HIS A 140 -13.96 2.44 -7.32
C HIS A 140 -15.36 2.16 -6.76
N GLN A 141 -15.75 2.82 -5.67
CA GLN A 141 -17.07 2.65 -5.07
C GLN A 141 -18.18 3.09 -6.02
N ARG A 142 -18.03 4.25 -6.66
CA ARG A 142 -18.95 4.74 -7.70
C ARG A 142 -19.00 3.81 -8.89
N LEU A 143 -17.86 3.31 -9.37
CA LEU A 143 -17.84 2.32 -10.43
C LEU A 143 -18.67 1.10 -10.04
N TYR A 144 -18.48 0.56 -8.84
CA TYR A 144 -19.21 -0.62 -8.39
C TYR A 144 -20.72 -0.34 -8.29
N GLN A 145 -21.12 0.78 -7.70
CA GLN A 145 -22.53 1.11 -7.44
C GLN A 145 -23.28 1.56 -8.70
N GLU A 146 -22.62 2.36 -9.55
CA GLU A 146 -23.23 3.05 -10.69
C GLU A 146 -22.89 2.41 -12.04
N ARG A 147 -22.14 1.30 -12.07
CA ARG A 147 -21.66 0.59 -13.28
C ARG A 147 -22.64 0.57 -14.45
N HIS A 148 -23.92 0.26 -14.21
CA HIS A 148 -24.93 0.16 -15.27
C HIS A 148 -25.26 1.54 -15.85
N THR A 149 -25.50 2.53 -14.99
CA THR A 149 -25.79 3.91 -15.40
C THR A 149 -24.58 4.54 -16.10
N LEU A 150 -23.37 4.36 -15.55
CA LEU A 150 -22.12 4.80 -16.16
C LEU A 150 -21.94 4.19 -17.55
N ASN A 151 -22.05 2.86 -17.67
CA ASN A 151 -21.94 2.16 -18.94
C ASN A 151 -22.94 2.69 -19.98
N THR A 152 -24.24 2.76 -19.64
CA THR A 152 -25.27 3.26 -20.56
C THR A 152 -25.02 4.71 -20.97
N THR A 153 -24.67 5.58 -20.03
CA THR A 153 -24.44 7.01 -20.27
C THR A 153 -23.26 7.23 -21.21
N TYR A 154 -22.13 6.60 -20.91
CA TYR A 154 -20.91 6.78 -21.69
C TYR A 154 -20.98 6.08 -23.05
N ARG A 155 -21.68 4.94 -23.17
CA ARG A 155 -21.94 4.35 -24.48
C ARG A 155 -22.71 5.29 -25.38
N LYS A 156 -23.77 5.91 -24.86
CA LYS A 156 -24.57 6.87 -25.62
C LYS A 156 -23.76 8.11 -25.99
N MET A 157 -22.93 8.60 -25.07
CA MET A 157 -22.11 9.79 -25.30
C MET A 157 -21.11 9.61 -26.45
N TYR A 158 -20.54 8.39 -26.58
CA TYR A 158 -19.48 8.09 -27.54
C TYR A 158 -19.92 7.23 -28.73
N GLY A 159 -21.23 7.01 -28.92
CA GLY A 159 -21.75 6.22 -30.05
C GLY A 159 -21.36 4.73 -29.99
N LEU A 160 -21.29 4.17 -28.77
CA LEU A 160 -20.89 2.78 -28.48
C LEU A 160 -22.10 1.93 -28.00
N GLU A 161 -23.30 2.22 -28.49
CA GLU A 161 -24.55 1.59 -28.02
C GLU A 161 -24.66 0.11 -28.42
N ASN A 162 -23.86 -0.35 -29.39
CA ASN A 162 -23.84 -1.78 -29.74
C ASN A 162 -23.40 -2.62 -28.53
N THR A 163 -24.30 -3.47 -28.05
CA THR A 163 -24.14 -4.27 -26.84
C THR A 163 -23.32 -5.56 -27.07
N GLN A 164 -23.02 -5.90 -28.32
CA GLN A 164 -22.15 -7.02 -28.66
C GLN A 164 -20.68 -6.67 -28.46
N PHE A 165 -19.91 -7.65 -27.97
CA PHE A 165 -18.45 -7.53 -27.97
C PHE A 165 -17.92 -7.47 -29.40
N THR A 166 -17.11 -6.45 -29.70
CA THR A 166 -16.41 -6.33 -30.98
C THR A 166 -15.00 -5.77 -30.76
N ALA A 167 -14.04 -6.25 -31.55
CA ALA A 167 -12.69 -5.68 -31.59
C ALA A 167 -12.71 -4.18 -31.85
N LYS A 168 -13.64 -3.75 -32.71
CA LYS A 168 -13.88 -2.36 -33.06
C LYS A 168 -14.25 -1.50 -31.85
N LEU A 169 -15.12 -1.99 -30.96
CA LEU A 169 -15.49 -1.25 -29.74
C LEU A 169 -14.27 -1.03 -28.85
N ILE A 170 -13.48 -2.08 -28.60
CA ILE A 170 -12.26 -1.97 -27.79
C ILE A 170 -11.27 -1.01 -28.44
N ARG A 171 -11.08 -1.10 -29.75
CA ARG A 171 -10.23 -0.15 -30.50
C ARG A 171 -10.71 1.29 -30.35
N THR A 172 -12.01 1.55 -30.47
CA THR A 172 -12.56 2.90 -30.29
C THR A 172 -12.34 3.41 -28.86
N MET A 173 -12.57 2.57 -27.85
CA MET A 173 -12.29 2.95 -26.46
C MET A 173 -10.81 3.31 -26.25
N CYS A 174 -9.88 2.51 -26.77
CA CYS A 174 -8.45 2.82 -26.69
C CYS A 174 -8.13 4.17 -27.36
N GLY A 175 -8.69 4.42 -28.54
CA GLY A 175 -8.52 5.69 -29.24
C GLY A 175 -8.99 6.89 -28.40
N LEU A 176 -10.19 6.81 -27.83
CA LEU A 176 -10.73 7.86 -26.96
C LEU A 176 -9.85 8.09 -25.73
N ILE A 177 -9.34 7.02 -25.11
CA ILE A 177 -8.43 7.13 -23.96
C ILE A 177 -7.12 7.82 -24.37
N PHE A 178 -6.58 7.44 -25.52
CA PHE A 178 -5.33 8.00 -26.05
C PHE A 178 -5.48 9.46 -26.49
N GLU A 179 -6.63 9.88 -27.01
CA GLU A 179 -6.93 11.29 -27.32
C GLU A 179 -6.81 12.18 -26.07
N LYS A 180 -7.09 11.62 -24.89
CA LYS A 180 -7.07 12.30 -23.59
C LYS A 180 -5.75 12.21 -22.83
N LYS A 181 -4.71 11.58 -23.39
CA LYS A 181 -3.44 11.23 -22.71
C LYS A 181 -2.61 12.38 -22.14
N ASP A 182 -2.83 13.60 -22.60
CA ASP A 182 -2.07 14.80 -22.21
C ASP A 182 -2.89 15.75 -21.31
N GLU A 183 -4.17 15.43 -21.06
CA GLU A 183 -5.01 16.16 -20.12
C GLU A 183 -4.64 15.81 -18.68
N LYS A 184 -5.04 16.63 -17.70
CA LYS A 184 -4.78 16.31 -16.29
C LYS A 184 -5.80 15.27 -15.80
N PHE A 185 -5.41 14.47 -14.81
CA PHE A 185 -6.30 13.44 -14.25
C PHE A 185 -7.64 14.04 -13.81
N GLU A 186 -7.62 15.24 -13.22
CA GLU A 186 -8.81 15.97 -12.77
C GLU A 186 -9.82 16.25 -13.89
N ASP A 187 -9.34 16.45 -15.10
CA ASP A 187 -10.18 16.80 -16.24
C ASP A 187 -10.76 15.55 -16.92
N VAL A 188 -10.13 14.38 -16.71
CA VAL A 188 -10.52 13.12 -17.36
C VAL A 188 -11.08 12.07 -16.40
N GLU A 189 -11.13 12.35 -15.10
CA GLU A 189 -11.53 11.39 -14.06
C GLU A 189 -12.87 10.71 -14.36
N GLU A 190 -13.92 11.50 -14.63
CA GLU A 190 -15.25 11.01 -14.98
C GLU A 190 -15.25 10.20 -16.28
N PHE A 191 -14.47 10.65 -17.26
CA PHE A 191 -14.30 9.95 -18.52
C PHE A 191 -13.67 8.56 -18.32
N LEU A 192 -12.59 8.48 -17.54
CA LEU A 192 -11.91 7.21 -17.23
C LEU A 192 -12.83 6.28 -16.44
N LEU A 193 -13.63 6.82 -15.51
CA LEU A 193 -14.66 6.08 -14.78
C LEU A 193 -15.72 5.47 -15.73
N GLY A 194 -16.19 6.26 -16.69
CA GLY A 194 -17.12 5.81 -17.72
C GLY A 194 -16.53 4.72 -18.63
N MET A 195 -15.29 4.92 -19.10
CA MET A 195 -14.58 3.92 -19.90
C MET A 195 -14.35 2.61 -19.12
N ALA A 196 -14.04 2.70 -17.82
CA ALA A 196 -13.90 1.52 -16.96
C ALA A 196 -15.22 0.72 -16.85
N ALA A 197 -16.36 1.41 -16.77
CA ALA A 197 -17.68 0.76 -16.76
C ALA A 197 -17.97 -0.01 -18.06
N ILE A 198 -17.63 0.59 -19.22
CA ILE A 198 -17.78 -0.08 -20.51
C ILE A 198 -16.84 -1.29 -20.60
N TYR A 199 -15.56 -1.12 -20.24
CA TYR A 199 -14.55 -2.19 -20.31
C TYR A 199 -14.95 -3.39 -19.44
N GLY A 200 -15.37 -3.15 -18.19
CA GLY A 200 -15.80 -4.23 -17.30
C GLY A 200 -17.08 -4.94 -17.77
N ASP A 201 -18.04 -4.22 -18.33
CA ASP A 201 -19.24 -4.82 -18.95
C ASP A 201 -18.86 -5.69 -20.15
N GLN A 202 -17.90 -5.27 -20.97
CA GLN A 202 -17.40 -6.08 -22.08
C GLN A 202 -16.70 -7.35 -21.60
N LEU A 203 -15.94 -7.28 -20.50
CA LEU A 203 -15.25 -8.44 -19.94
C LEU A 203 -16.27 -9.51 -19.53
N ILE A 204 -17.30 -9.12 -18.78
CA ILE A 204 -18.35 -10.03 -18.33
C ILE A 204 -19.11 -10.62 -19.52
N ARG A 205 -19.46 -9.81 -20.53
CA ARG A 205 -20.16 -10.32 -21.72
C ARG A 205 -19.34 -11.34 -22.50
N ARG A 206 -18.03 -11.14 -22.61
CA ARG A 206 -17.16 -12.01 -23.41
C ARG A 206 -16.69 -13.25 -22.65
N ARG A 207 -16.41 -13.12 -21.36
CA ARG A 207 -15.75 -14.16 -20.54
C ARG A 207 -16.62 -14.71 -19.41
N GLY A 208 -17.83 -14.19 -19.22
CA GLY A 208 -18.67 -14.50 -18.07
C GLY A 208 -18.14 -13.86 -16.77
N GLY A 209 -18.80 -14.17 -15.66
CA GLY A 209 -18.42 -13.68 -14.33
C GLY A 209 -19.25 -12.49 -13.83
N GLU A 210 -18.72 -11.81 -12.82
CA GLU A 210 -19.47 -10.79 -12.08
C GLU A 210 -18.59 -9.63 -11.61
N TRP A 211 -19.25 -8.53 -11.27
CA TRP A 211 -18.65 -7.41 -10.58
C TRP A 211 -18.53 -7.72 -9.09
N VAL A 212 -17.35 -7.56 -8.51
CA VAL A 212 -17.08 -7.82 -7.10
C VAL A 212 -16.50 -6.57 -6.45
N TRP A 213 -16.96 -6.26 -5.23
CA TRP A 213 -16.33 -5.29 -4.37
C TRP A 213 -15.31 -5.99 -3.47
N ASP A 214 -14.04 -5.61 -3.58
CA ASP A 214 -13.01 -6.05 -2.63
C ASP A 214 -12.96 -5.08 -1.47
N ASP A 215 -13.50 -5.48 -0.32
CA ASP A 215 -13.53 -4.64 0.87
C ASP A 215 -12.14 -4.41 1.49
N LYS A 216 -11.18 -5.32 1.25
CA LYS A 216 -9.82 -5.19 1.78
C LYS A 216 -9.04 -4.14 1.01
N ASN A 217 -9.08 -4.20 -0.32
CA ASN A 217 -8.35 -3.26 -1.18
C ASN A 217 -9.18 -2.03 -1.57
N LYS A 218 -10.48 -2.02 -1.21
CA LYS A 218 -11.47 -0.98 -1.57
C LYS A 218 -11.51 -0.74 -3.08
N THR A 219 -11.48 -1.82 -3.85
CA THR A 219 -11.42 -1.83 -5.31
C THR A 219 -12.65 -2.50 -5.93
N CYS A 220 -13.05 -1.99 -7.09
CA CYS A 220 -14.09 -2.59 -7.92
C CYS A 220 -13.46 -3.51 -8.95
N GLU A 221 -13.84 -4.79 -8.94
CA GLU A 221 -13.22 -5.85 -9.70
C GLU A 221 -14.22 -6.55 -10.62
N VAL A 222 -13.70 -7.19 -11.66
CA VAL A 222 -14.41 -8.16 -12.49
C VAL A 222 -13.72 -9.51 -12.32
N ARG A 223 -14.47 -10.49 -11.83
CA ARG A 223 -13.99 -11.86 -11.59
C ARG A 223 -14.75 -12.84 -12.47
N GLY A 224 -14.02 -13.64 -13.24
CA GLY A 224 -14.59 -14.71 -14.05
C GLY A 224 -15.06 -15.89 -13.20
N GLU A 225 -15.97 -16.68 -13.76
CA GLU A 225 -16.38 -17.96 -13.15
C GLU A 225 -15.13 -18.85 -12.96
N SER A 226 -15.01 -19.45 -11.78
CA SER A 226 -13.86 -20.29 -11.35
C SER A 226 -12.48 -19.59 -11.23
N GLY A 227 -12.42 -18.25 -11.22
CA GLY A 227 -11.16 -17.52 -11.05
C GLY A 227 -10.29 -17.44 -12.30
N SER A 228 -10.84 -17.83 -13.46
CA SER A 228 -10.18 -17.81 -14.77
C SER A 228 -9.91 -16.40 -15.34
N LEU A 229 -10.51 -15.37 -14.74
CA LEU A 229 -10.34 -13.96 -15.06
C LEU A 229 -10.33 -13.14 -13.77
N TYR A 230 -9.36 -12.24 -13.65
CA TYR A 230 -9.30 -11.23 -12.60
C TYR A 230 -8.82 -9.92 -13.20
N LYS A 231 -9.66 -8.88 -13.14
CA LYS A 231 -9.32 -7.54 -13.59
C LYS A 231 -9.90 -6.49 -12.66
N ILE A 232 -9.20 -5.36 -12.57
CA ILE A 232 -9.67 -4.15 -11.90
C ILE A 232 -9.89 -3.11 -13.01
N PRO A 233 -11.13 -2.98 -13.55
CA PRO A 233 -11.40 -2.17 -14.75
C PRO A 233 -10.84 -0.74 -14.71
N LEU A 234 -11.03 -0.05 -13.59
CA LEU A 234 -10.55 1.33 -13.43
C LEU A 234 -9.02 1.40 -13.50
N MET A 235 -8.30 0.46 -12.86
CA MET A 235 -6.84 0.42 -12.93
C MET A 235 -6.35 0.15 -14.34
N VAL A 236 -7.01 -0.74 -15.09
CA VAL A 236 -6.64 -1.02 -16.48
C VAL A 236 -6.80 0.25 -17.32
N VAL A 237 -7.97 0.88 -17.29
CA VAL A 237 -8.24 2.09 -18.09
C VAL A 237 -7.30 3.24 -17.72
N CYS A 238 -7.08 3.50 -16.42
CA CYS A 238 -6.13 4.52 -15.98
C CYS A 238 -4.70 4.19 -16.42
N TRP A 239 -4.27 2.93 -16.37
CA TRP A 239 -2.94 2.52 -16.80
C TRP A 239 -2.68 2.80 -18.29
N TYR A 240 -3.69 2.58 -19.15
CA TYR A 240 -3.58 2.91 -20.58
C TYR A 240 -3.48 4.42 -20.82
N TRP A 241 -4.27 5.20 -20.09
CA TRP A 241 -4.22 6.66 -20.14
C TRP A 241 -2.86 7.19 -19.66
N GLU A 242 -2.43 6.81 -18.45
CA GLU A 242 -1.17 7.27 -17.82
C GLU A 242 0.06 6.94 -18.68
N ARG A 243 0.07 5.75 -19.29
CA ARG A 243 1.19 5.30 -20.13
C ARG A 243 1.09 5.72 -21.59
N LYS A 244 0.04 6.43 -21.97
CA LYS A 244 -0.16 6.92 -23.34
C LYS A 244 -0.09 5.78 -24.36
N ILE A 245 -0.76 4.68 -24.07
CA ILE A 245 -0.72 3.47 -24.90
C ILE A 245 -1.77 3.56 -26.00
N ASP A 246 -1.31 3.57 -27.25
CA ASP A 246 -2.14 3.45 -28.46
C ASP A 246 -2.06 2.03 -29.04
N ASP A 247 -2.18 1.03 -28.18
CA ASP A 247 -2.19 -0.37 -28.57
C ASP A 247 -3.43 -1.08 -28.03
N TYR A 248 -4.45 -1.18 -28.88
CA TYR A 248 -5.67 -1.89 -28.54
C TYR A 248 -5.51 -3.41 -28.52
N LEU A 249 -4.44 -3.97 -29.12
CA LEU A 249 -4.21 -5.42 -29.10
C LEU A 249 -3.87 -5.91 -27.69
N SER A 250 -3.13 -5.10 -26.94
CA SER A 250 -2.83 -5.37 -25.53
C SER A 250 -4.09 -5.40 -24.66
N ILE A 251 -5.08 -4.50 -24.89
CA ILE A 251 -6.39 -4.57 -24.21
C ILE A 251 -7.17 -5.79 -24.64
N LEU A 252 -7.17 -6.08 -25.95
CA LEU A 252 -7.89 -7.24 -26.50
C LEU A 252 -7.41 -8.57 -25.93
N GLY A 253 -6.14 -8.68 -25.55
CA GLY A 253 -5.59 -9.86 -24.88
C GLY A 253 -6.41 -10.28 -23.64
N ASP A 254 -6.97 -9.33 -22.91
CA ASP A 254 -7.76 -9.58 -21.69
C ASP A 254 -9.06 -10.35 -21.97
N PHE A 255 -9.55 -10.25 -23.20
CA PHE A 255 -10.80 -10.85 -23.69
C PHE A 255 -10.59 -12.22 -24.33
N SER A 256 -9.35 -12.66 -24.50
CA SER A 256 -9.03 -13.99 -25.01
C SER A 256 -9.28 -15.06 -23.93
N ILE A 257 -9.96 -16.15 -24.32
CA ILE A 257 -10.15 -17.34 -23.45
C ILE A 257 -8.88 -18.21 -23.50
N TYR A 258 -8.20 -18.22 -24.65
CA TYR A 258 -6.91 -18.84 -24.90
C TYR A 258 -6.09 -17.95 -25.86
N PRO A 259 -4.74 -17.98 -25.81
CA PRO A 259 -3.86 -17.18 -26.69
C PRO A 259 -3.94 -17.53 -28.20
N GLY A 260 -4.93 -18.32 -28.63
CA GLY A 260 -5.16 -18.70 -30.03
C GLY A 260 -6.55 -18.35 -30.59
N GLU A 261 -7.48 -17.80 -29.80
CA GLU A 261 -8.72 -17.27 -30.38
C GLU A 261 -8.47 -15.86 -30.93
N THR A 262 -8.06 -15.84 -32.20
CA THR A 262 -7.89 -14.62 -32.99
C THR A 262 -9.17 -13.80 -32.93
N VAL A 263 -9.04 -12.59 -32.38
CA VAL A 263 -10.08 -11.57 -32.35
C VAL A 263 -10.46 -11.21 -33.80
N ILE A 264 -11.72 -11.45 -34.17
CA ILE A 264 -12.31 -10.97 -35.43
C ILE A 264 -12.89 -9.56 -35.21
#